data_AF-A0A0V1AC54-F1
#
_entry.id   AF-A0A0V1AC54-F1
#
_cell.length_a   1.000
_cell.length_b   1.000
_cell.length_c   1.000
_cell.angle_alpha   90.00
_cell.angle_beta   90.00
_cell.angle_gamma   90.00
#
_symmetry.space_group_name_H-M   'P 1'
#
loop_
_entity.id
_entity.type
_entity.pdbx_description
1 polymer ?
#
loop_
_entity_poly.entity_id
_entity_poly.type
_entity_poly.pdbx_seq_one_letter_code
_entity_poly.pdbx_strand_id
1 'polypeptide(L)'
;LKVVGNVDTKVTKFHASVKLQPAKQELITGFIEQFSERLLEYIDVNGTAPKNIIVYRDGVSEGQFMQVLEEELSALRRACKSVATNYRPLITFIVVQKRHHARFFCCDEAAARGRGK
;
A
#
# COMPACT_ATOMS: atom_id res chain seq x y z
N LEU A 1 0.15 13.18 -0.79
CA LEU A 1 -0.06 11.76 -0.43
C LEU A 1 1.23 11.16 0.11
N LYS A 2 1.13 10.06 0.86
CA LYS A 2 2.27 9.42 1.53
C LYS A 2 2.37 7.95 1.14
N VAL A 3 3.59 7.44 1.02
CA VAL A 3 3.88 6.02 0.82
C VAL A 3 4.77 5.56 1.96
N VAL A 4 4.39 4.45 2.59
CA VAL A 4 5.12 3.86 3.73
C VAL A 4 5.46 2.43 3.37
N GLY A 5 6.68 2.00 3.66
CA GLY A 5 7.14 0.64 3.40
C GLY A 5 8.00 0.13 4.56
N ASN A 6 7.92 -1.17 4.84
CA ASN A 6 8.84 -1.79 5.78
C ASN A 6 10.25 -1.81 5.18
N VAL A 7 11.26 -1.61 6.01
CA VAL A 7 12.67 -1.62 5.59
C VAL A 7 13.34 -2.93 5.99
N ASP A 8 12.87 -3.57 7.06
CA ASP A 8 13.40 -4.84 7.54
C ASP A 8 12.50 -6.03 7.16
N THR A 9 13.09 -7.23 7.08
CA THR A 9 12.38 -8.49 6.85
C THR A 9 11.44 -8.90 7.97
N LYS A 10 11.65 -8.41 9.21
CA LYS A 10 10.79 -8.72 10.36
C LYS A 10 9.54 -7.82 10.42
N VAL A 11 9.40 -6.87 9.49
CA VAL A 11 8.24 -5.97 9.39
C VAL A 11 8.06 -5.15 10.68
N THR A 12 9.17 -4.67 11.25
CA THR A 12 9.18 -3.91 12.52
C THR A 12 9.47 -2.42 12.33
N LYS A 13 10.16 -2.04 11.26
CA LYS A 13 10.57 -0.68 10.95
C LYS A 13 9.95 -0.24 9.63
N PHE A 14 9.30 0.91 9.65
CA PHE A 14 8.63 1.50 8.50
C PHE A 14 9.12 2.91 8.26
N HIS A 15 9.56 3.18 7.04
CA HIS A 15 9.95 4.51 6.60
C HIS A 15 8.90 5.09 5.65
N ALA A 16 8.82 6.42 5.57
CA ALA A 16 7.76 7.13 4.88
C ALA A 16 8.32 8.18 3.92
N SER A 17 7.70 8.30 2.75
CA SER A 17 7.84 9.46 1.86
C SER A 17 6.52 10.19 1.79
N VAL A 18 6.59 11.50 1.65
CA VAL A 18 5.43 12.39 1.59
C VAL A 18 5.64 13.38 0.44
N LYS A 19 4.64 13.51 -0.43
CA LYS A 19 4.61 14.51 -1.48
C LYS A 19 3.33 15.32 -1.45
N LEU A 20 3.43 16.60 -1.82
CA LEU A 20 2.26 17.46 -2.03
C LEU A 20 1.47 16.99 -3.25
N GLN A 21 0.16 17.15 -3.19
CA GLN A 21 -0.76 16.72 -4.24
C GLN A 21 -1.89 17.74 -4.39
N PRO A 22 -2.36 18.02 -5.62
CA PRO A 22 -3.54 18.85 -5.84
C PRO A 22 -4.77 18.35 -5.08
N ALA A 23 -5.65 19.28 -4.72
CA ALA A 23 -6.89 18.95 -4.03
C ALA A 23 -7.78 18.03 -4.88
N LYS A 24 -8.49 17.10 -4.22
CA LYS A 24 -9.46 16.15 -4.81
C LYS A 24 -8.90 15.17 -5.84
N GLN A 25 -7.58 15.02 -5.95
CA GLN A 25 -6.99 13.97 -6.77
C GLN A 25 -6.85 12.69 -5.95
N GLU A 26 -7.39 11.57 -6.43
CA GLU A 26 -7.25 10.27 -5.75
C GLU A 26 -5.94 9.57 -6.09
N LEU A 27 -5.50 9.63 -7.35
CA LEU A 27 -4.25 9.01 -7.83
C LEU A 27 -3.03 9.62 -7.17
N ILE A 28 -2.11 8.81 -6.65
CA ILE A 28 -0.93 9.30 -5.94
C ILE A 28 0.04 10.01 -6.88
N THR A 29 0.21 11.32 -6.71
CA THR A 29 1.24 12.09 -7.42
C THR A 29 2.64 11.65 -7.00
N GLY A 30 3.49 11.34 -7.97
CA GLY A 30 4.86 10.88 -7.71
C GLY A 30 4.95 9.50 -7.05
N PHE A 31 3.96 8.63 -7.29
CA PHE A 31 3.91 7.29 -6.69
C PHE A 31 5.13 6.43 -7.04
N ILE A 32 5.55 6.45 -8.32
CA ILE A 32 6.71 5.69 -8.81
C ILE A 32 7.96 6.06 -8.00
N GLU A 33 8.21 7.36 -7.83
CA GLU A 33 9.40 7.86 -7.14
C GLU A 33 9.39 7.45 -5.66
N GLN A 34 8.29 7.71 -4.94
CA GLN A 34 8.16 7.35 -3.53
C GLN A 34 8.24 5.83 -3.29
N PHE A 35 7.71 5.03 -4.21
CA PHE A 35 7.80 3.57 -4.14
C PHE A 35 9.21 3.08 -4.45
N SER A 36 9.87 3.63 -5.48
CA SER A 36 11.25 3.30 -5.82
C SER A 36 12.20 3.63 -4.68
N GLU A 37 12.03 4.77 -4.00
CA GLU A 37 12.79 5.11 -2.78
C GLU A 37 12.67 4.02 -1.71
N ARG A 38 11.44 3.55 -1.42
CA ARG A 38 11.21 2.47 -0.45
C ARG A 38 11.80 1.13 -0.89
N LEU A 39 11.71 0.82 -2.17
CA LEU A 39 12.22 -0.42 -2.73
C LEU A 39 13.75 -0.47 -2.68
N LEU A 40 14.41 0.64 -3.05
CA LEU A 40 15.87 0.76 -2.97
C LEU A 40 16.35 0.69 -1.52
N GLU A 41 15.68 1.40 -0.61
CA GLU A 41 16.02 1.37 0.82
C GLU A 41 15.88 -0.03 1.43
N TYR A 42 14.86 -0.80 1.03
CA TYR A 42 14.74 -2.21 1.42
C TYR A 42 15.90 -3.05 0.88
N ILE A 43 16.33 -2.82 -0.36
CA ILE A 43 17.44 -3.54 -0.98
C ILE A 43 18.75 -3.20 -0.28
N ASP A 44 18.99 -1.93 0.03
CA ASP A 44 20.20 -1.47 0.70
C ASP A 44 20.36 -2.10 2.09
N VAL A 45 19.25 -2.24 2.82
CA VAL A 45 19.28 -2.83 4.17
C VAL A 45 19.34 -4.36 4.16
N ASN A 46 18.66 -5.04 3.23
CA ASN A 46 18.56 -6.50 3.23
C ASN A 46 19.46 -7.20 2.20
N GLY A 47 20.18 -6.44 1.37
CA GLY A 47 21.04 -6.93 0.28
C GLY A 47 20.30 -7.63 -0.86
N THR A 48 18.97 -7.71 -0.82
CA THR A 48 18.16 -8.45 -1.80
C THR A 48 16.82 -7.75 -2.06
N ALA A 49 16.36 -7.81 -3.31
CA ALA A 49 15.04 -7.31 -3.68
C ALA A 49 13.91 -8.26 -3.22
N PRO A 50 12.78 -7.73 -2.74
CA PRO A 50 11.69 -8.56 -2.23
C PRO A 50 11.03 -9.36 -3.36
N LYS A 51 10.79 -10.67 -3.15
CA LYS A 51 10.11 -11.50 -4.16
C LYS A 51 8.60 -11.24 -4.22
N ASN A 52 8.01 -10.79 -3.12
CA ASN A 52 6.59 -10.54 -2.95
C ASN A 52 6.39 -9.13 -2.41
N ILE A 53 5.42 -8.40 -2.97
CA ILE A 53 5.07 -7.04 -2.56
C ILE A 53 3.57 -7.00 -2.28
N ILE A 54 3.21 -6.60 -1.06
CA ILE A 54 1.81 -6.41 -0.66
C ILE A 54 1.58 -4.92 -0.51
N VAL A 55 0.61 -4.39 -1.26
CA VAL A 55 0.24 -2.98 -1.27
C VAL A 55 -1.13 -2.82 -0.64
N TYR A 56 -1.20 -2.06 0.45
CA TYR A 56 -2.45 -1.64 1.06
C TYR A 56 -2.77 -0.21 0.63
N ARG A 57 -3.84 -0.06 -0.17
CA ARG A 57 -4.27 1.23 -0.70
C ARG A 57 -5.52 1.72 0.03
N ASP A 58 -5.37 2.75 0.86
CA ASP A 58 -6.47 3.40 1.59
C ASP A 58 -6.93 4.67 0.86
N GLY A 59 -8.20 5.04 1.01
CA GLY A 59 -8.74 6.32 0.52
C GLY A 59 -8.96 6.37 -0.99
N VAL A 60 -9.58 5.34 -1.54
CA VAL A 60 -10.10 5.32 -2.93
C VAL A 60 -11.61 5.19 -2.86
N SER A 61 -12.33 5.93 -3.70
CA SER A 61 -13.78 5.78 -3.83
C SER A 61 -14.12 4.55 -4.69
N GLU A 62 -15.23 3.87 -4.39
CA GLU A 62 -15.63 2.62 -5.06
C GLU A 62 -15.67 2.75 -6.60
N GLY A 63 -16.20 3.87 -7.11
CA GLY A 63 -16.24 4.16 -8.55
C GLY A 63 -14.88 4.37 -9.22
N GLN A 64 -13.79 4.49 -8.46
CA GLN A 64 -12.44 4.76 -8.95
C GLN A 64 -11.48 3.58 -8.75
N PHE A 65 -11.95 2.45 -8.21
CA PHE A 65 -11.12 1.28 -7.92
C PHE A 65 -10.36 0.76 -9.14
N MET A 66 -11.06 0.57 -10.26
CA MET A 66 -10.42 0.04 -11.48
C MET A 66 -9.37 0.99 -12.03
N GLN A 67 -9.69 2.30 -12.11
CA GLN A 67 -8.74 3.30 -12.59
C GLN A 67 -7.48 3.35 -11.71
N VAL A 68 -7.66 3.43 -10.40
CA VAL A 68 -6.54 3.47 -9.45
C VAL A 68 -5.72 2.18 -9.54
N LEU A 69 -6.37 1.02 -9.62
CA LEU A 69 -5.67 -0.26 -9.79
C LEU A 69 -4.83 -0.28 -11.06
N GLU A 70 -5.38 0.07 -12.22
CA GLU A 70 -4.66 0.02 -13.50
C GLU A 70 -3.48 0.98 -13.53
N GLU A 71 -3.68 2.22 -13.09
CA GLU A 71 -2.64 3.25 -13.10
C GLU A 71 -1.53 2.97 -12.08
N GLU A 72 -1.89 2.70 -10.82
CA GLU A 72 -0.93 2.46 -9.74
C GLU A 72 -0.22 1.11 -9.91
N LEU A 73 -0.90 0.04 -10.33
CA LEU A 73 -0.25 -1.25 -10.58
C LEU A 73 0.72 -1.19 -11.77
N SER A 74 0.34 -0.47 -12.84
CA SER A 74 1.25 -0.25 -13.96
C SER A 74 2.47 0.57 -13.51
N ALA A 75 2.28 1.59 -12.67
CA ALA A 75 3.35 2.37 -12.08
C ALA A 75 4.30 1.52 -11.22
N LEU A 76 3.77 0.65 -10.35
CA LEU A 76 4.56 -0.29 -9.53
C LEU A 76 5.42 -1.22 -10.39
N ARG A 77 4.83 -1.79 -11.45
CA ARG A 77 5.55 -2.66 -12.38
C ARG A 77 6.67 -1.93 -13.11
N ARG A 78 6.48 -0.66 -13.47
CA ARG A 78 7.54 0.19 -14.07
C ARG A 78 8.66 0.44 -13.06
N ALA A 79 8.32 0.77 -11.82
CA ALA A 79 9.30 0.98 -10.74
C ALA A 79 10.13 -0.29 -10.44
N CYS A 80 9.51 -1.47 -10.46
CA CYS A 80 10.23 -2.74 -10.33
C CYS A 80 11.22 -2.93 -11.49
N LYS A 81 10.77 -2.70 -12.75
CA LYS A 81 11.64 -2.83 -13.92
C LYS A 81 12.81 -1.84 -13.93
N SER A 82 12.69 -0.67 -13.30
CA SER A 82 13.81 0.27 -13.18
C SER A 82 14.91 -0.19 -12.22
N VAL A 83 14.60 -1.10 -11.27
CA VAL A 83 15.62 -1.70 -10.40
C VAL A 83 16.42 -2.76 -11.15
N ALA A 84 15.76 -3.65 -11.88
CA ALA A 84 16.40 -4.59 -12.79
C ALA A 84 15.42 -5.05 -13.88
N THR A 85 15.91 -5.22 -15.10
CA THR A 85 15.09 -5.54 -16.28
C THR A 85 14.28 -6.84 -16.11
N ASN A 86 14.81 -7.81 -15.37
CA ASN A 86 14.19 -9.11 -15.10
C ASN A 86 13.47 -9.18 -13.74
N TYR A 87 13.45 -8.10 -12.95
CA TYR A 87 12.80 -8.11 -11.64
C TYR A 87 11.27 -8.01 -11.79
N ARG A 88 10.60 -9.12 -11.50
CA ARG A 88 9.14 -9.28 -11.59
C ARG A 88 8.61 -9.91 -10.30
N PRO A 89 8.47 -9.13 -9.21
CA PRO A 89 7.92 -9.65 -7.97
C PRO A 89 6.43 -9.97 -8.12
N LEU A 90 5.92 -10.88 -7.29
CA LEU A 90 4.48 -11.09 -7.15
C LEU A 90 3.89 -9.91 -6.38
N ILE A 91 2.92 -9.21 -6.99
CA ILE A 91 2.28 -8.04 -6.40
C ILE A 91 0.85 -8.39 -6.01
N THR A 92 0.53 -8.21 -4.73
CA THR A 92 -0.84 -8.28 -4.21
C THR A 92 -1.31 -6.87 -3.90
N PHE A 93 -2.36 -6.40 -4.56
CA PHE A 93 -2.91 -5.06 -4.38
C PHE A 93 -4.24 -5.14 -3.64
N ILE A 94 -4.29 -4.59 -2.43
CA ILE A 94 -5.45 -4.65 -1.54
C ILE A 94 -5.97 -3.23 -1.34
N VAL A 95 -7.17 -2.96 -1.86
CA VAL A 95 -7.89 -1.72 -1.57
C VAL A 95 -8.56 -1.85 -0.20
N VAL A 96 -8.25 -0.92 0.70
CA VAL A 96 -8.78 -0.89 2.06
C VAL A 96 -9.82 0.22 2.15
N GLN A 97 -11.07 -0.15 2.41
CA GLN A 97 -12.17 0.80 2.59
C GLN A 97 -12.63 0.79 4.04
N LYS A 98 -12.28 1.82 4.81
CA LYS A 98 -12.69 1.95 6.24
C LYS A 98 -13.99 2.72 6.43
N ARG A 99 -14.35 3.56 5.46
CA ARG A 99 -15.54 4.42 5.49
C ARG A 99 -16.58 3.83 4.53
N HIS A 100 -17.35 2.88 5.03
CA HIS A 100 -18.44 2.22 4.30
C HIS A 100 -19.70 2.11 5.16
N HIS A 101 -20.82 1.78 4.53
CA HIS A 101 -22.11 1.65 5.21
C HIS A 101 -22.38 0.25 5.79
N ALA A 102 -21.52 -0.74 5.56
CA ALA A 102 -21.66 -2.04 6.21
C ALA A 102 -21.50 -1.92 7.73
N ARG A 103 -22.46 -2.48 8.46
CA ARG A 103 -22.50 -2.53 9.93
C ARG A 103 -22.62 -3.99 10.37
N PHE A 104 -21.82 -4.35 11.36
CA PHE A 104 -21.87 -5.66 11.99
C PHE A 104 -22.42 -5.51 13.40
N PHE A 105 -23.30 -6.42 13.80
CA PHE A 105 -23.88 -6.48 15.14
C PHE A 105 -23.62 -7.86 15.73
N CYS A 106 -23.39 -7.93 17.04
CA CYS A 106 -23.25 -9.21 17.73
C CYS A 106 -24.61 -9.93 17.71
N CYS A 107 -24.64 -11.19 17.28
CA CYS A 107 -25.86 -12.01 17.32
C CYS A 107 -26.20 -12.47 18.73
N ASP A 108 -25.20 -12.56 19.61
CA ASP A 108 -25.35 -12.89 21.02
C ASP A 108 -24.98 -11.68 21.89
N GLU A 109 -25.95 -11.15 22.62
CA GLU A 109 -25.77 -10.02 23.53
C GLU A 109 -24.84 -10.35 24.71
N ALA A 110 -24.74 -11.62 25.12
CA ALA A 110 -23.83 -12.03 26.18
C ALA A 110 -22.35 -11.94 25.75
N ALA A 111 -22.07 -12.20 24.46
CA ALA A 111 -20.75 -12.03 23.86
C ALA A 111 -20.42 -10.58 23.49
N ALA A 112 -21.44 -9.70 23.41
CA ALA A 112 -21.30 -8.29 23.04
C ALA A 112 -20.65 -7.44 24.15
N ARG A 113 -20.54 -7.94 25.39
CA ARG A 113 -19.88 -7.24 26.49
C ARG A 113 -18.36 -7.36 26.35
N GLY A 114 -17.74 -6.37 25.73
CA GLY A 114 -16.30 -6.18 25.83
C GLY A 114 -15.91 -6.10 27.31
N ARG A 115 -15.03 -7.00 27.76
CA ARG A 115 -14.34 -6.86 29.05
C ARG A 115 -13.36 -5.68 28.92
N GLY A 116 -13.89 -4.47 29.02
CA GLY A 116 -13.07 -3.26 29.11
C GLY A 116 -12.08 -3.41 30.27
N LYS A 117 -10.81 -3.14 30.00
CA LYS A 117 -9.83 -2.81 31.03
C LYS A 117 -9.94 -1.34 31.36
#